data_AF-D8SRY8-F1
#
_entry.id   AF-D8SRY8-F1
#
_cell.length_a   1.000
_cell.length_b   1.000
_cell.length_c   1.000
_cell.angle_alpha   90.00
_cell.angle_beta   90.00
_cell.angle_gamma   90.00
#
_symmetry.space_group_name_H-M   'P 1'
#
loop_
_entity.id
_entity.type
_entity.pdbx_description
1 polymer ?
#
loop_
_entity_poly.entity_id
_entity_poly.type
_entity_poly.pdbx_seq_one_letter_code
_entity_poly.pdbx_strand_id
1 'polypeptide(L)'
;MQSSFYWGKDMTLLFSSWVTRNPVHYALVVLAVFIFAIAHQFLGYIHKLYNGSSSSGSSKHKHAWLEMLVGVVLYGAHTTTGYLLMLIVMSFNGGVFVAVISGLCLGFLIFQAIERAMNVNGIGAE
;
A
#
# COMPACT_ATOMS: atom_id res chain seq x y z
N MET A 1 -12.30 16.81 27.47
CA MET A 1 -11.15 16.25 26.73
C MET A 1 -11.73 15.45 25.59
N GLN A 2 -11.76 16.02 24.39
CA GLN A 2 -12.53 15.50 23.26
C GLN A 2 -11.54 15.00 22.20
N SER A 3 -11.40 13.68 22.06
CA SER A 3 -10.80 13.03 20.89
C SER A 3 -11.92 12.54 19.99
N SER A 4 -12.69 13.50 19.45
CA SER A 4 -13.75 13.21 18.49
C SER A 4 -13.25 13.45 17.07
N PHE A 5 -13.75 12.62 16.16
CA PHE A 5 -13.51 12.72 14.73
C PHE A 5 -13.69 14.17 14.24
N TYR A 6 -12.65 14.72 13.60
CA TYR A 6 -12.61 16.12 13.21
C TYR A 6 -12.54 16.25 11.68
N TRP A 7 -13.36 17.17 11.15
CA TRP A 7 -13.48 17.48 9.73
C TRP A 7 -12.67 18.72 9.31
N GLY A 8 -11.71 19.17 10.14
CA GLY A 8 -10.83 20.28 9.78
C GLY A 8 -9.57 19.86 9.03
N LYS A 9 -8.92 20.87 8.46
CA LYS A 9 -7.85 20.74 7.46
C LYS A 9 -6.45 20.77 8.06
N ASP A 10 -6.34 21.17 9.32
CA ASP A 10 -5.08 21.36 10.04
C ASP A 10 -4.62 20.02 10.62
N MET A 11 -3.87 19.23 9.84
CA MET A 11 -3.33 17.92 10.26
C MET A 11 -1.86 17.78 9.87
N THR A 12 -0.98 17.60 10.85
CA THR A 12 0.42 17.26 10.64
C THR A 12 0.56 15.75 10.48
N LEU A 13 0.66 15.29 9.23
CA LEU A 13 0.43 13.88 8.89
C LEU A 13 1.61 12.93 9.07
N LEU A 14 2.87 13.39 9.23
CA LEU A 14 4.03 12.54 9.56
C LEU A 14 5.35 13.32 9.81
N PHE A 15 5.53 14.49 9.19
CA PHE A 15 6.63 15.43 9.45
C PHE A 15 6.05 16.82 9.73
N SER A 16 6.59 17.53 10.72
CA SER A 16 6.20 18.91 11.08
C SER A 16 6.27 19.91 9.89
N SER A 17 6.95 19.55 8.80
CA SER A 17 7.12 20.36 7.59
C SER A 17 5.93 20.36 6.63
N TRP A 18 4.99 19.41 6.74
CA TRP A 18 3.80 19.35 5.87
C TRP A 18 2.57 19.99 6.54
N VAL A 19 2.63 21.30 6.79
CA VAL A 19 1.50 22.08 7.33
C VAL A 19 0.53 22.45 6.23
N THR A 20 -0.72 22.01 6.38
CA THR A 20 -1.78 22.17 5.39
C THR A 20 -2.52 23.52 5.53
N ARG A 21 -1.82 24.63 5.29
CA ARG A 21 -2.46 25.97 5.39
C ARG A 21 -3.45 26.26 4.25
N ASN A 22 -3.36 25.52 3.13
CA ASN A 22 -4.17 25.70 1.92
C ASN A 22 -4.98 24.44 1.56
N PRO A 23 -6.23 24.58 1.06
CA PRO A 23 -7.10 23.44 0.69
C PRO A 23 -6.54 22.57 -0.43
N VAL A 24 -5.74 23.14 -1.35
CA VAL A 24 -5.04 22.40 -2.41
C VAL A 24 -3.99 21.45 -1.82
N HIS A 25 -3.27 21.89 -0.78
CA HIS A 25 -2.28 21.05 -0.12
C HIS A 25 -2.96 19.88 0.61
N TYR A 26 -4.15 20.11 1.19
CA TYR A 26 -4.95 19.05 1.80
C TYR A 26 -5.38 18.00 0.77
N ALA A 27 -5.91 18.44 -0.38
CA ALA A 27 -6.28 17.55 -1.47
C ALA A 27 -5.07 16.74 -2.00
N LEU A 28 -3.89 17.36 -2.11
CA LEU A 28 -2.66 16.65 -2.50
C LEU A 28 -2.25 15.58 -1.49
N VAL A 29 -2.35 15.85 -0.19
CA VAL A 29 -2.03 14.84 0.82
C VAL A 29 -3.04 13.69 0.78
N VAL A 30 -4.33 14.00 0.68
CA VAL A 30 -5.40 12.98 0.54
C VAL A 30 -5.16 12.11 -0.69
N LEU A 31 -4.80 12.72 -1.82
CA LEU A 31 -4.45 12.00 -3.06
C LEU A 31 -3.18 11.14 -2.89
N ALA A 32 -2.14 11.68 -2.26
CA ALA A 32 -0.90 10.95 -2.01
C ALA A 32 -1.14 9.73 -1.11
N VAL A 33 -1.93 9.88 -0.03
CA VAL A 33 -2.32 8.78 0.86
C VAL A 33 -3.15 7.74 0.13
N PHE A 34 -4.07 8.16 -0.75
CA PHE A 34 -4.85 7.26 -1.58
C PHE A 34 -3.97 6.43 -2.53
N ILE A 35 -3.01 7.06 -3.20
CA ILE A 35 -2.01 6.37 -4.05
C ILE A 35 -1.17 5.41 -3.20
N PHE A 36 -0.75 5.84 -2.01
CA PHE A 36 0.05 5.04 -1.09
C PHE A 36 -0.71 3.80 -0.59
N ALA A 37 -2.03 3.92 -0.38
CA ALA A 37 -2.90 2.80 -0.02
C ALA A 37 -3.04 1.77 -1.16
N ILE A 38 -3.15 2.23 -2.42
CA ILE A 38 -3.15 1.33 -3.58
C ILE A 38 -1.78 0.64 -3.71
N ALA A 39 -0.69 1.40 -3.54
CA ALA A 39 0.67 0.87 -3.58
C ALA A 39 0.91 -0.20 -2.50
N HIS A 40 0.31 -0.07 -1.31
CA HIS A 40 0.38 -1.10 -0.26
C HIS A 40 -0.10 -2.48 -0.75
N GLN A 41 -1.19 -2.51 -1.52
CA GLN A 41 -1.72 -3.76 -2.07
C GLN A 41 -0.92 -4.26 -3.27
N PHE A 42 -0.36 -3.37 -4.08
CA PHE A 42 0.61 -3.75 -5.13
C PHE A 42 1.83 -4.44 -4.53
N LEU A 43 2.39 -3.89 -3.46
CA LEU A 43 3.55 -4.47 -2.79
C LEU A 43 3.24 -5.84 -2.15
N GLY A 44 2.04 -5.99 -1.60
CA GLY A 44 1.54 -7.28 -1.11
C GLY A 44 1.42 -8.32 -2.24
N TYR A 45 0.95 -7.92 -3.42
CA TYR A 45 0.90 -8.77 -4.61
C TYR A 45 2.30 -9.22 -5.07
N ILE A 46 3.25 -8.28 -5.18
CA ILE A 46 4.64 -8.59 -5.55
C ILE A 46 5.30 -9.54 -4.53
N HIS A 47 5.09 -9.29 -3.22
CA HIS A 47 5.61 -10.18 -2.18
C HIS A 47 5.04 -11.60 -2.29
N LYS A 48 3.74 -11.73 -2.58
CA LYS A 48 3.08 -13.03 -2.80
C LYS A 48 3.61 -13.74 -4.05
N LEU A 49 3.85 -13.00 -5.13
CA LEU A 49 4.43 -13.54 -6.37
C LEU A 49 5.87 -14.02 -6.16
N TYR A 50 6.67 -13.27 -5.40
CA TYR A 50 8.07 -13.60 -5.10
C TYR A 50 8.17 -14.85 -4.20
N ASN A 51 7.38 -14.92 -3.12
CA ASN A 51 7.37 -16.09 -2.23
C ASN A 51 6.70 -17.33 -2.87
N GLY A 52 5.73 -17.14 -3.76
CA GLY A 52 5.06 -18.23 -4.48
C GLY A 52 5.93 -18.88 -5.56
N SER A 53 7.00 -18.22 -6.00
CA SER A 53 7.93 -18.73 -7.04
C SER A 53 9.12 -19.50 -6.47
N SER A 54 9.22 -19.69 -5.14
CA SER A 54 10.34 -20.39 -4.50
C SER A 54 10.32 -21.92 -4.66
N SER A 55 9.50 -22.48 -5.55
CA SER A 55 9.49 -23.91 -5.89
C SER A 55 10.07 -24.19 -7.27
N SER A 56 11.39 -24.09 -7.43
CA SER A 56 12.14 -25.06 -8.23
C SER A 56 13.65 -24.85 -8.09
N GLY A 57 14.35 -25.88 -7.64
CA GLY A 57 15.77 -25.84 -7.34
C GLY A 57 16.66 -25.67 -8.57
N SER A 58 17.82 -25.03 -8.36
CA SER A 58 19.05 -25.23 -9.14
C SER A 58 20.19 -24.39 -8.54
N SER A 59 20.88 -24.94 -7.54
CA SER A 59 22.34 -24.86 -7.37
C SER A 59 23.09 -23.65 -7.98
N LYS A 60 22.95 -22.45 -7.40
CA LYS A 60 23.95 -21.37 -7.53
C LYS A 60 24.11 -20.63 -6.20
N HIS A 61 24.96 -21.16 -5.31
CA HIS A 61 25.26 -20.62 -3.97
C HIS A 61 25.67 -19.14 -3.90
N LYS A 62 25.99 -18.48 -5.03
CA LYS A 62 26.38 -17.06 -5.07
C LYS A 62 25.20 -16.09 -5.17
N HIS A 63 24.00 -16.54 -5.56
CA HIS A 63 22.80 -15.68 -5.68
C HIS A 63 21.79 -15.85 -4.54
N ALA A 64 21.91 -16.92 -3.73
CA ALA A 64 20.98 -17.20 -2.63
C ALA A 64 20.91 -16.07 -1.59
N TRP A 65 22.03 -15.41 -1.28
CA TRP A 65 22.03 -14.30 -0.32
C TRP A 65 21.38 -13.02 -0.88
N LEU A 66 21.46 -12.78 -2.19
CA LEU A 66 20.78 -11.66 -2.85
C LEU A 66 19.27 -11.88 -2.87
N GLU A 67 18.82 -13.10 -3.13
CA GLU A 67 17.40 -13.46 -3.09
C GLU A 67 16.80 -13.27 -1.68
N MET A 68 17.56 -13.62 -0.64
CA MET A 68 17.17 -13.33 0.74
C MET A 68 17.08 -11.83 1.02
N LEU A 69 18.05 -11.03 0.57
CA LEU A 69 18.01 -9.58 0.76
C LEU A 69 16.81 -8.93 0.04
N VAL A 70 16.51 -9.35 -1.19
CA VAL A 70 15.35 -8.85 -1.93
C VAL A 70 14.06 -9.19 -1.20
N GLY A 71 13.92 -10.41 -0.68
CA GLY A 71 12.76 -10.82 0.12
C GLY A 71 12.60 -9.99 1.40
N VAL A 72 13.70 -9.75 2.13
CA VAL A 72 13.69 -8.94 3.36
C VAL A 72 13.35 -7.48 3.07
N VAL A 73 13.88 -6.90 1.98
CA VAL A 73 13.57 -5.53 1.58
C VAL A 73 12.10 -5.40 1.18
N LEU A 74 11.55 -6.35 0.41
CA LEU A 74 10.13 -6.38 0.06
C LEU A 74 9.22 -6.51 1.30
N TYR A 75 9.59 -7.39 2.24
CA TYR A 75 8.87 -7.55 3.50
C TYR A 75 8.93 -6.28 4.36
N GLY A 76 10.11 -5.67 4.47
CA GLY A 76 10.33 -4.41 5.16
C GLY A 76 9.49 -3.28 4.55
N ALA A 77 9.47 -3.18 3.22
CA ALA A 77 8.68 -2.18 2.52
C ALA A 77 7.16 -2.39 2.71
N HIS A 78 6.69 -3.65 2.70
CA HIS A 78 5.28 -3.97 2.93
C HIS A 78 4.85 -3.60 4.36
N THR A 79 5.61 -4.02 5.36
CA THR A 79 5.34 -3.71 6.77
C THR A 79 5.43 -2.21 7.05
N THR A 80 6.45 -1.52 6.53
CA THR A 80 6.59 -0.05 6.68
C THR A 80 5.38 0.68 6.13
N THR A 81 4.90 0.29 4.95
CA THR A 81 3.73 0.93 4.31
C THR A 81 2.48 0.76 5.20
N GLY A 82 2.27 -0.44 5.77
CA GLY A 82 1.16 -0.69 6.69
C GLY A 82 1.22 0.16 7.97
N TYR A 83 2.41 0.29 8.57
CA TYR A 83 2.60 1.14 9.76
C TYR A 83 2.40 2.63 9.47
N LEU A 84 2.81 3.11 8.29
CA LEU A 84 2.54 4.49 7.85
C LEU A 84 1.03 4.74 7.71
N LEU A 85 0.29 3.82 7.08
CA LEU A 85 -1.18 3.92 6.98
C LEU A 85 -1.83 3.96 8.36
N MET A 86 -1.35 3.16 9.31
CA MET A 86 -1.86 3.16 10.68
C MET A 86 -1.62 4.51 11.37
N LEU A 87 -0.43 5.10 11.20
CA LEU A 87 -0.13 6.43 11.72
C LEU A 87 -1.05 7.50 11.12
N ILE A 88 -1.27 7.43 9.81
CA ILE A 88 -2.14 8.34 9.06
C ILE A 88 -3.58 8.25 9.56
N VAL A 89 -4.11 7.04 9.77
CA VAL A 89 -5.48 6.80 10.28
C VAL A 89 -5.66 7.32 11.70
N MET A 90 -4.62 7.22 12.53
CA MET A 90 -4.64 7.76 13.90
C MET A 90 -4.69 9.29 13.97
N SER A 91 -4.60 10.01 12.85
CA SER A 91 -4.79 11.46 12.81
C SER A 91 -6.25 11.89 13.05
N PHE A 92 -7.21 10.95 13.18
CA PHE A 92 -8.65 11.21 13.40
C PHE A 92 -9.29 12.20 12.41
N ASN A 93 -8.69 12.36 11.22
CA ASN A 93 -9.21 13.19 10.14
C ASN A 93 -10.17 12.38 9.27
N GLY A 94 -11.38 12.89 9.09
CA GLY A 94 -12.38 12.14 8.36
C GLY A 94 -12.13 11.95 6.87
N GLY A 95 -11.64 12.98 6.18
CA GLY A 95 -11.34 12.87 4.75
C GLY A 95 -10.19 11.91 4.47
N VAL A 96 -9.14 11.96 5.29
CA VAL A 96 -7.99 11.05 5.18
C VAL A 96 -8.41 9.60 5.47
N PHE A 97 -9.22 9.38 6.50
CA PHE A 97 -9.74 8.05 6.83
C PHE A 97 -10.55 7.44 5.67
N VAL A 98 -11.48 8.21 5.09
CA VAL A 98 -12.27 7.78 3.93
C VAL A 98 -11.40 7.50 2.72
N ALA A 99 -10.38 8.33 2.48
CA ALA A 99 -9.43 8.13 1.38
C ALA A 99 -8.60 6.84 1.55
N VAL A 100 -8.15 6.53 2.77
CA VAL A 100 -7.44 5.28 3.06
C VAL A 100 -8.34 4.08 2.79
N ILE A 101 -9.57 4.07 3.33
CA ILE A 101 -10.52 2.95 3.13
C ILE A 101 -10.87 2.78 1.67
N SER A 102 -11.23 3.86 0.97
CA SER A 102 -11.58 3.79 -0.46
C SER A 102 -10.40 3.37 -1.32
N GLY A 103 -9.18 3.81 -1.01
CA GLY A 103 -7.95 3.38 -1.68
C GLY A 103 -7.65 1.90 -1.47
N LEU A 104 -7.80 1.40 -0.24
CA LEU A 104 -7.69 -0.03 0.07
C LEU A 104 -8.78 -0.86 -0.64
N CYS A 105 -10.03 -0.40 -0.68
CA CYS A 105 -11.09 -1.10 -1.39
C CYS A 105 -10.81 -1.14 -2.91
N LEU A 106 -10.43 0.00 -3.50
CA LEU A 106 -10.18 0.10 -4.94
C LEU A 106 -8.94 -0.71 -5.36
N GLY A 107 -7.84 -0.64 -4.60
CA GLY A 107 -6.67 -1.45 -4.93
C GLY A 107 -6.99 -2.95 -4.88
N PHE A 108 -7.76 -3.41 -3.89
CA PHE A 108 -8.16 -4.82 -3.78
C PHE A 108 -9.02 -5.24 -4.97
N LEU A 109 -9.99 -4.41 -5.36
CA LEU A 109 -10.83 -4.65 -6.54
C LEU A 109 -10.00 -4.72 -7.83
N ILE A 110 -9.05 -3.81 -8.02
CA ILE A 110 -8.18 -3.78 -9.20
C ILE A 110 -7.33 -5.05 -9.29
N PHE A 111 -6.64 -5.43 -8.20
CA PHE A 111 -5.80 -6.64 -8.21
C PHE A 111 -6.62 -7.90 -8.45
N GLN A 112 -7.77 -8.01 -7.80
CA GLN A 112 -8.63 -9.16 -7.99
C GLN A 112 -9.28 -9.20 -9.38
N ALA A 113 -9.59 -8.05 -9.98
CA ALA A 113 -10.08 -7.96 -11.35
C ALA A 113 -8.99 -8.39 -12.35
N ILE A 114 -7.74 -7.95 -12.16
CA ILE A 114 -6.60 -8.34 -13.01
C ILE A 114 -6.33 -9.84 -12.92
N GLU A 115 -6.28 -10.39 -11.69
CA GLU A 115 -6.07 -11.84 -11.47
C GLU A 115 -7.16 -12.68 -12.15
N ARG A 116 -8.43 -12.27 -12.03
CA ARG A 116 -9.56 -12.92 -12.71
C ARG A 116 -9.48 -12.80 -14.23
N ALA A 117 -9.11 -11.63 -14.76
CA ALA A 117 -8.98 -11.42 -16.21
C ALA A 117 -7.87 -12.29 -16.82
N MET A 118 -6.73 -12.43 -16.13
CA MET A 118 -5.65 -13.32 -16.56
C MET A 118 -6.06 -14.79 -16.51
N ASN A 119 -6.77 -15.21 -15.46
CA ASN A 119 -7.25 -16.59 -15.34
C ASN A 119 -8.28 -16.95 -16.42
N VAL A 120 -9.21 -16.04 -16.76
CA VAL A 120 -10.21 -16.26 -17.82
C VAL A 120 -9.57 -16.38 -19.20
N ASN A 121 -8.56 -15.56 -19.52
CA ASN A 121 -7.84 -15.66 -20.79
C ASN A 121 -6.98 -16.95 -20.90
N GLY A 122 -6.62 -17.56 -19.77
CA GLY A 122 -5.92 -18.85 -19.75
C GLY A 122 -6.81 -20.06 -20.06
N ILE A 123 -8.14 -19.95 -19.87
CA ILE A 123 -9.10 -21.05 -20.07
C ILE A 123 -9.65 -21.07 -21.52
N GLY A 124 -9.43 -20.00 -22.30
CA GLY A 124 -9.88 -19.91 -23.70
C GLY A 124 -8.86 -20.37 -24.75
N ALA A 125 -7.73 -20.96 -24.32
CA ALA A 125 -6.63 -21.36 -25.20
C ALA A 125 -6.46 -22.88 -25.36
N GLU A 126 -7.41 -23.68 -24.85
CA GLU A 126 -7.46 -25.13 -25.06
C GLU A 126 -8.47 -25.52 -26.15
#